data_AF-A0A662M8H7-F1
#
_entry.id   AF-A0A662M8H7-F1
#
_cell.length_a   1.000
_cell.length_b   1.000
_cell.length_c   1.000
_cell.angle_alpha   90.00
_cell.angle_beta   90.00
_cell.angle_gamma   90.00
#
_symmetry.space_group_name_H-M   'P 1'
#
loop_
_entity.id
_entity.type
_entity.pdbx_description
1 polymer ?
#
loop_
_entity_poly.entity_id
_entity_poly.type
_entity_poly.pdbx_seq_one_letter_code
_entity_poly.pdbx_strand_id
1 'polypeptide(L)'
;KGQFKLIKLLQEMDRNGKQVYMLSFPFQIYDLMEKMEKEGVYLNLGESNSVILTGGGWKIHENRKVSVEEFSNKIEEFFGIPAANYRDLYGMSEMNGLALDCEHRYKHLSPWIYPMVLDENDEMVGYGEEGRFAFLDPAANSYPGFIVTGDKVRLLERCPECGREGIVVEGEISRMVGAEAKGCGNLMRDLMVEEMR
;
A
#
# COMPACT_ATOMS: atom_id res chain seq x y z
N LYS A 1 -22.34 -10.52 2.88
CA LYS A 1 -23.32 -9.49 3.34
C LYS A 1 -22.70 -8.10 3.50
N GLY A 2 -21.46 -7.97 4.02
CA GLY A 2 -20.78 -6.68 4.17
C GLY A 2 -20.50 -5.95 2.86
N GLN A 3 -19.83 -6.60 1.89
CA GLN A 3 -19.53 -6.01 0.57
C GLN A 3 -20.78 -5.48 -0.16
N PHE A 4 -21.90 -6.20 -0.12
CA PHE A 4 -23.16 -5.70 -0.69
C PHE A 4 -23.67 -4.41 -0.04
N LYS A 5 -23.53 -4.25 1.28
CA LYS A 5 -23.89 -3.00 1.96
C LYS A 5 -22.96 -1.86 1.54
N LEU A 6 -21.66 -2.16 1.41
CA LEU A 6 -20.68 -1.20 0.93
C LEU A 6 -20.98 -0.74 -0.51
N ILE A 7 -21.25 -1.66 -1.43
CA ILE A 7 -21.63 -1.32 -2.82
C ILE A 7 -22.85 -0.40 -2.82
N LYS A 8 -23.90 -0.72 -2.06
CA LYS A 8 -25.11 0.13 -1.97
C LYS A 8 -24.80 1.53 -1.42
N LEU A 9 -23.94 1.63 -0.41
CA LEU A 9 -23.50 2.91 0.13
C LEU A 9 -22.73 3.72 -0.92
N LEU A 10 -21.81 3.08 -1.65
CA LEU A 10 -21.04 3.75 -2.71
C LEU A 10 -21.95 4.22 -3.85
N GLN A 11 -22.94 3.43 -4.27
CA GLN A 11 -23.96 3.85 -5.24
C GLN A 11 -24.80 5.05 -4.74
N GLU A 12 -25.07 5.13 -3.44
CA GLU A 12 -25.74 6.29 -2.86
C GLU A 12 -24.83 7.53 -2.84
N MET A 13 -23.57 7.38 -2.48
CA MET A 13 -22.60 8.49 -2.52
C MET A 13 -22.40 9.01 -3.93
N ASP A 14 -22.26 8.11 -4.91
CA ASP A 14 -22.09 8.42 -6.33
C ASP A 14 -23.29 9.21 -6.87
N ARG A 15 -24.52 8.71 -6.67
CA ARG A 15 -25.76 9.40 -7.07
C ARG A 15 -25.92 10.80 -6.45
N ASN A 16 -25.37 10.99 -5.25
CA ASN A 16 -25.46 12.26 -4.52
C ASN A 16 -24.25 13.18 -4.77
N GLY A 17 -23.31 12.80 -5.65
CA GLY A 17 -22.10 13.56 -5.95
C GLY A 17 -21.20 13.76 -4.73
N LYS A 18 -21.16 12.79 -3.80
CA LYS A 18 -20.37 12.88 -2.57
C LYS A 18 -18.97 12.34 -2.79
N GLN A 19 -17.97 13.14 -2.44
CA GLN A 19 -16.57 12.71 -2.43
C GLN A 19 -16.37 11.58 -1.41
N VAL A 20 -15.68 10.53 -1.82
CA VAL A 20 -15.32 9.36 -1.01
C VAL A 20 -13.81 9.25 -0.91
N TYR A 21 -13.32 9.01 0.31
CA TYR A 21 -11.95 8.58 0.57
C TYR A 21 -11.98 7.13 1.04
N MET A 22 -11.43 6.21 0.26
CA MET A 22 -11.42 4.80 0.58
C MET A 22 -10.00 4.35 0.94
N LEU A 23 -9.80 3.91 2.18
CA LEU A 23 -8.53 3.38 2.66
C LEU A 23 -8.70 1.89 2.96
N SER A 24 -7.96 1.02 2.27
CA SER A 24 -8.14 -0.43 2.39
C SER A 24 -6.90 -1.23 1.96
N PHE A 25 -6.94 -2.55 2.11
CA PHE A 25 -5.94 -3.44 1.51
C PHE A 25 -6.25 -3.65 0.02
N PRO A 26 -5.24 -3.79 -0.86
CA PRO A 26 -5.46 -3.98 -2.29
C PRO A 26 -6.33 -5.20 -2.61
N PHE A 27 -6.14 -6.32 -1.90
CA PHE A 27 -6.96 -7.52 -2.12
C PHE A 27 -8.45 -7.31 -1.79
N GLN A 28 -8.79 -6.46 -0.81
CA GLN A 28 -10.19 -6.18 -0.46
C GLN A 28 -10.88 -5.32 -1.52
N ILE A 29 -10.16 -4.35 -2.09
CA ILE A 29 -10.65 -3.56 -3.22
C ILE A 29 -10.78 -4.44 -4.46
N TYR A 30 -9.81 -5.33 -4.72
CA TYR A 30 -9.89 -6.30 -5.81
C TYR A 30 -11.14 -7.19 -5.70
N ASP A 31 -11.38 -7.78 -4.53
CA ASP A 31 -12.55 -8.61 -4.28
C ASP A 31 -13.87 -7.83 -4.42
N LEU A 32 -13.86 -6.54 -4.04
CA LEU A 32 -15.00 -5.65 -4.23
C LEU A 32 -15.26 -5.40 -5.72
N MET A 33 -14.23 -5.18 -6.53
CA MET A 33 -14.35 -5.01 -7.99
C MET A 33 -14.85 -6.28 -8.67
N GLU A 34 -14.32 -7.46 -8.35
CA GLU A 34 -14.86 -8.73 -8.85
C GLU A 34 -16.33 -8.94 -8.47
N LYS A 35 -16.72 -8.45 -7.28
CA LYS A 35 -18.12 -8.51 -6.86
C LYS A 35 -18.98 -7.53 -7.64
N MET A 36 -18.49 -6.31 -7.89
CA MET A 36 -19.16 -5.30 -8.70
C MET A 36 -19.36 -5.80 -10.14
N GLU A 37 -18.34 -6.45 -10.73
CA GLU A 37 -18.41 -7.08 -12.05
C GLU A 37 -19.55 -8.11 -12.13
N LYS A 38 -19.62 -9.03 -11.15
CA LYS A 38 -20.68 -10.05 -11.08
C LYS A 38 -22.09 -9.46 -10.95
N GLU A 39 -22.21 -8.30 -10.32
CA GLU A 39 -23.50 -7.61 -10.13
C GLU A 39 -23.77 -6.55 -11.22
N GLY A 40 -22.85 -6.36 -12.18
CA GLY A 40 -22.96 -5.34 -13.22
C GLY A 40 -22.98 -3.90 -12.69
N VAL A 41 -22.29 -3.64 -11.57
CA VAL A 41 -22.25 -2.32 -10.94
C VAL A 41 -20.99 -1.57 -11.36
N TYR A 42 -21.19 -0.36 -11.87
CA TYR A 42 -20.14 0.62 -12.19
C TYR A 42 -20.52 1.95 -11.56
N LEU A 43 -19.53 2.70 -11.07
CA LEU A 43 -19.70 3.98 -10.42
C LEU A 43 -18.92 5.06 -11.17
N ASN A 44 -19.25 6.33 -10.95
CA ASN A 44 -18.49 7.45 -11.49
C ASN A 44 -17.98 8.40 -10.38
N LEU A 45 -17.36 7.81 -9.36
CA LEU A 45 -16.88 8.53 -8.18
C LEU A 45 -15.78 9.54 -8.52
N GLY A 46 -15.12 9.42 -9.67
CA GLY A 46 -14.14 10.40 -10.17
C GLY A 46 -14.71 11.81 -10.35
N GLU A 47 -16.00 11.95 -10.72
CA GLU A 47 -16.67 13.26 -10.87
C GLU A 47 -16.72 14.05 -9.55
N SER A 48 -16.70 13.34 -8.43
CA SER A 48 -16.67 13.92 -7.09
C SER A 48 -15.26 14.05 -6.52
N ASN A 49 -14.23 13.85 -7.35
CA ASN A 49 -12.82 13.83 -6.96
C ASN A 49 -12.51 12.80 -5.85
N SER A 50 -13.19 11.65 -5.87
CA SER A 50 -12.95 10.58 -4.90
C SER A 50 -11.55 9.99 -5.05
N VAL A 51 -11.03 9.43 -3.95
CA VAL A 51 -9.65 8.93 -3.82
C VAL A 51 -9.67 7.53 -3.22
N ILE A 52 -8.85 6.64 -3.79
CA ILE A 52 -8.55 5.34 -3.18
C ILE A 52 -7.09 5.34 -2.75
N LEU A 53 -6.85 4.99 -1.48
CA LEU A 53 -5.52 4.69 -0.97
C LEU A 53 -5.47 3.23 -0.52
N THR A 54 -4.56 2.46 -1.10
CA THR A 54 -4.26 1.11 -0.63
C THR A 54 -3.03 1.10 0.25
N GLY A 55 -2.91 0.10 1.13
CA GLY A 55 -1.69 -0.15 1.87
C GLY A 55 -1.63 -1.56 2.45
N GLY A 56 -0.46 -1.97 2.93
CA GLY A 56 -0.27 -3.26 3.60
C GLY A 56 -0.16 -4.49 2.69
N GLY A 57 -0.26 -4.34 1.36
CA GLY A 57 -0.01 -5.40 0.38
C GLY A 57 -1.09 -6.48 0.28
N TRP A 58 -0.81 -7.56 -0.44
CA TRP A 58 -1.79 -8.60 -0.80
C TRP A 58 -1.91 -9.74 0.23
N LYS A 59 -1.03 -9.78 1.23
CA LYS A 59 -1.09 -10.71 2.39
C LYS A 59 -1.10 -12.19 1.99
N ILE A 60 -2.14 -12.96 2.31
CA ILE A 60 -2.28 -14.36 1.86
C ILE A 60 -2.68 -14.48 0.39
N HIS A 61 -3.11 -13.38 -0.22
CA HIS A 61 -3.62 -13.33 -1.60
C HIS A 61 -2.55 -12.90 -2.62
N GLU A 62 -1.27 -13.08 -2.32
CA GLU A 62 -0.17 -12.78 -3.26
C GLU A 62 -0.32 -13.54 -4.59
N ASN A 63 -0.94 -14.71 -4.58
CA ASN A 63 -1.23 -15.47 -5.81
C ASN A 63 -2.28 -14.81 -6.72
N ARG A 64 -3.00 -13.80 -6.22
CA ARG A 64 -4.00 -13.02 -6.98
C ARG A 64 -3.50 -11.61 -7.29
N LYS A 65 -2.26 -11.29 -6.91
CA LYS A 65 -1.66 -9.99 -7.14
C LYS A 65 -1.57 -9.72 -8.64
N VAL A 66 -2.17 -8.62 -9.04
CA VAL A 66 -2.08 -8.08 -10.40
C VAL A 66 -1.05 -6.96 -10.44
N SER A 67 -0.65 -6.55 -11.65
CA SER A 67 0.22 -5.38 -11.80
C SER A 67 -0.48 -4.12 -11.28
N VAL A 68 0.31 -3.13 -10.87
CA VAL A 68 -0.21 -1.82 -10.45
C VAL A 68 -1.05 -1.17 -11.56
N GLU A 69 -0.60 -1.29 -12.81
CA GLU A 69 -1.31 -0.77 -13.99
C GLU A 69 -2.68 -1.45 -14.15
N GLU A 70 -2.71 -2.79 -14.11
CA GLU A 70 -3.96 -3.54 -14.19
C GLU A 70 -4.92 -3.18 -13.04
N PHE A 71 -4.39 -3.06 -11.83
CA PHE A 71 -5.18 -2.68 -10.65
C PHE A 71 -5.78 -1.28 -10.79
N SER A 72 -4.97 -0.32 -11.24
CA SER A 72 -5.40 1.06 -11.48
C SER A 72 -6.45 1.14 -12.59
N ASN A 73 -6.28 0.39 -13.67
CA ASN A 73 -7.24 0.34 -14.78
C ASN A 73 -8.58 -0.23 -14.31
N LYS A 74 -8.57 -1.27 -13.47
CA LYS A 74 -9.79 -1.81 -12.85
C LYS A 74 -10.45 -0.82 -11.91
N ILE A 75 -9.66 -0.06 -11.13
CA ILE A 75 -10.22 1.00 -10.28
C ILE A 75 -10.95 2.04 -11.13
N GLU A 76 -10.35 2.46 -12.22
CA GLU A 76 -10.95 3.42 -13.15
C GLU A 76 -12.21 2.86 -13.80
N GLU A 77 -12.18 1.61 -14.25
CA GLU A 77 -13.33 0.91 -14.84
C GLU A 77 -14.53 0.83 -13.87
N PHE A 78 -14.32 0.33 -12.65
CA PHE A 78 -15.42 0.03 -11.73
C PHE A 78 -15.86 1.20 -10.86
N PHE A 79 -14.93 2.08 -10.47
CA PHE A 79 -15.21 3.22 -9.60
C PHE A 79 -15.26 4.55 -10.35
N GLY A 80 -14.78 4.63 -11.59
CA GLY A 80 -14.60 5.88 -12.32
C GLY A 80 -13.50 6.77 -11.75
N ILE A 81 -12.65 6.24 -10.86
CA ILE A 81 -11.59 7.02 -10.19
C ILE A 81 -10.33 6.96 -11.04
N PRO A 82 -9.80 8.10 -11.52
CA PRO A 82 -8.65 8.11 -12.41
C PRO A 82 -7.38 7.67 -11.67
N ALA A 83 -6.41 7.11 -12.41
CA ALA A 83 -5.13 6.65 -11.87
C ALA A 83 -4.42 7.69 -10.98
N ALA A 84 -4.55 8.99 -11.28
CA ALA A 84 -3.97 10.07 -10.49
C ALA A 84 -4.49 10.14 -9.04
N ASN A 85 -5.73 9.67 -8.81
CA ASN A 85 -6.42 9.64 -7.52
C ASN A 85 -6.37 8.26 -6.85
N TYR A 86 -5.60 7.32 -7.40
CA TYR A 86 -5.27 6.07 -6.75
C TYR A 86 -3.82 6.08 -6.29
N ARG A 87 -3.59 5.81 -5.00
CA ARG A 87 -2.25 5.72 -4.40
C ARG A 87 -2.08 4.47 -3.55
N ASP A 88 -0.85 3.98 -3.48
CA ASP A 88 -0.48 2.91 -2.56
C ASP A 88 0.57 3.41 -1.56
N LEU A 89 0.33 3.10 -0.28
CA LEU A 89 1.20 3.45 0.82
C LEU A 89 1.90 2.22 1.39
N TYR A 90 3.17 2.40 1.73
CA TYR A 90 3.94 1.46 2.53
C TYR A 90 4.12 2.02 3.94
N GLY A 91 4.02 1.14 4.93
CA GLY A 91 4.17 1.49 6.32
C GLY A 91 4.01 0.27 7.21
N MET A 92 4.26 0.48 8.50
CA MET A 92 4.15 -0.53 9.54
C MET A 92 3.82 0.13 10.88
N SER A 93 3.33 -0.64 11.84
CA SER A 93 3.00 -0.15 13.18
C SER A 93 4.19 0.47 13.92
N GLU A 94 5.39 0.00 13.60
CA GLU A 94 6.67 0.36 14.18
C GLU A 94 7.30 1.60 13.50
N MET A 95 6.65 2.17 12.48
CA MET A 95 7.11 3.37 11.78
C MET A 95 6.08 4.48 11.94
N ASN A 96 6.42 5.56 12.65
CA ASN A 96 5.59 6.75 12.80
C ASN A 96 5.66 7.63 11.56
N GLY A 97 5.59 7.02 10.38
CA GLY A 97 5.65 7.65 9.08
C GLY A 97 5.04 6.70 8.04
N LEU A 98 4.67 7.27 6.90
CA LEU A 98 4.18 6.49 5.76
C LEU A 98 5.03 6.83 4.54
N ALA A 99 5.21 5.83 3.68
CA ALA A 99 5.79 6.01 2.35
C ALA A 99 4.68 5.98 1.31
N LEU A 100 4.23 7.16 0.84
CA LEU A 100 3.15 7.28 -0.15
C LEU A 100 3.73 7.37 -1.55
N ASP A 101 3.15 6.65 -2.52
CA ASP A 101 3.63 6.74 -3.88
C ASP A 101 3.28 8.03 -4.64
N CYS A 102 4.19 8.41 -5.53
CA CYS A 102 3.95 9.43 -6.53
C CYS A 102 3.19 8.84 -7.74
N GLU A 103 2.91 9.70 -8.71
CA GLU A 103 2.26 9.40 -9.98
C GLU A 103 3.05 8.35 -10.78
N HIS A 104 4.36 8.29 -10.54
CA HIS A 104 5.31 7.36 -11.14
C HIS A 104 5.63 6.16 -10.25
N ARG A 105 4.82 5.93 -9.20
CA ARG A 105 4.87 4.77 -8.30
C ARG A 105 6.12 4.64 -7.40
N TYR A 106 6.92 5.70 -7.26
CA TYR A 106 7.99 5.78 -6.24
C TYR A 106 7.40 6.18 -4.89
N LYS A 107 7.71 5.45 -3.82
CA LYS A 107 7.15 5.70 -2.48
C LYS A 107 8.02 6.69 -1.71
N HIS A 108 7.52 7.90 -1.50
CA HIS A 108 8.21 8.96 -0.79
C HIS A 108 8.13 8.75 0.71
N LEU A 109 9.29 8.58 1.36
CA LEU A 109 9.37 8.43 2.81
C LEU A 109 9.10 9.75 3.53
N SER A 110 8.57 9.64 4.74
CA SER A 110 8.34 10.80 5.60
C SER A 110 9.68 11.44 6.01
N PRO A 111 9.83 12.78 6.02
CA PRO A 111 11.13 13.45 6.18
C PRO A 111 11.89 13.18 7.48
N TRP A 112 11.20 12.73 8.53
CA TRP A 112 11.81 12.41 9.82
C TRP A 112 12.26 10.94 9.94
N ILE A 113 11.83 10.07 9.03
CA ILE A 113 12.33 8.70 8.97
C ILE A 113 13.72 8.75 8.36
N TYR A 114 14.71 8.18 9.06
CA TYR A 114 16.06 8.00 8.54
C TYR A 114 16.19 6.56 8.02
N PRO A 115 16.03 6.32 6.72
CA PRO A 115 16.02 4.98 6.15
C PRO A 115 17.44 4.49 5.84
N MET A 116 17.62 3.17 5.92
CA MET A 116 18.85 2.47 5.61
C MET A 116 18.52 1.19 4.83
N VAL A 117 19.45 0.76 3.99
CA VAL A 117 19.45 -0.57 3.38
C VAL A 117 20.62 -1.33 3.97
N LEU A 118 20.38 -2.55 4.44
CA LEU A 118 21.38 -3.43 5.01
C LEU A 118 21.64 -4.63 4.09
N ASP A 119 22.90 -5.04 3.98
CA ASP A 119 23.31 -6.26 3.28
C ASP A 119 23.06 -7.54 4.13
N GLU A 120 23.61 -8.67 3.69
CA GLU A 120 23.49 -9.96 4.40
C GLU A 120 24.27 -10.01 5.73
N ASN A 121 25.24 -9.11 5.93
CA ASN A 121 26.04 -8.98 7.15
C ASN A 121 25.50 -7.90 8.10
N ASP A 122 24.30 -7.36 7.80
CA ASP A 122 23.68 -6.22 8.48
C ASP A 122 24.52 -4.91 8.40
N GLU A 123 25.36 -4.77 7.36
CA GLU A 123 26.12 -3.56 7.07
C GLU A 123 25.32 -2.62 6.15
N MET A 124 25.41 -1.30 6.38
CA MET A 124 24.72 -0.30 5.55
C MET A 124 25.33 -0.24 4.15
N VAL A 125 24.48 -0.33 3.13
CA VAL A 125 24.84 -0.15 1.72
C VAL A 125 24.35 1.18 1.16
N GLY A 126 24.85 1.56 -0.02
CA GLY A 126 24.55 2.85 -0.64
C GLY A 126 23.17 2.90 -1.29
N TYR A 127 22.77 4.11 -1.71
CA TYR A 127 21.59 4.30 -2.55
C TYR A 127 21.74 3.57 -3.90
N GLY A 128 20.63 3.06 -4.42
CA GLY A 128 20.61 2.24 -5.63
C GLY A 128 20.91 0.75 -5.40
N GLU A 129 21.37 0.37 -4.20
CA GLU A 129 21.52 -1.02 -3.81
C GLU A 129 20.22 -1.57 -3.21
N GLU A 130 19.98 -2.87 -3.41
CA GLU A 130 18.84 -3.59 -2.85
C GLU A 130 19.27 -4.39 -1.64
N GLY A 131 18.48 -4.35 -0.57
CA GLY A 131 18.78 -5.06 0.66
C GLY A 131 17.66 -4.93 1.68
N ARG A 132 17.95 -5.34 2.92
CA ARG A 132 16.98 -5.32 4.01
C ARG A 132 16.70 -3.88 4.45
N PHE A 133 15.43 -3.51 4.50
CA PHE A 133 15.03 -2.18 4.97
C PHE A 133 15.20 -2.08 6.48
N ALA A 134 15.88 -1.03 6.92
CA ALA A 134 15.96 -0.62 8.31
C ALA A 134 15.73 0.90 8.40
N PHE A 135 15.36 1.39 9.56
CA PHE A 135 15.18 2.83 9.76
C PHE A 135 15.38 3.27 11.21
N LEU A 136 15.72 4.55 11.37
CA LEU A 136 15.61 5.26 12.62
C LEU A 136 14.38 6.18 12.59
N ASP A 137 13.58 6.11 13.63
CA ASP A 137 12.38 6.91 13.82
C ASP A 137 12.50 7.76 15.10
N PRO A 138 12.84 9.05 14.99
CA PRO A 138 12.97 9.94 16.14
C PRO A 138 11.61 10.30 16.76
N ALA A 139 10.48 10.01 16.10
CA ALA A 139 9.15 10.24 16.66
C ALA A 139 8.69 9.10 17.58
N ALA A 140 9.38 7.95 17.57
CA ALA A 140 9.08 6.83 18.45
C ALA A 140 9.47 7.12 19.91
N ASN A 141 8.48 7.47 20.73
CA ASN A 141 8.65 7.77 22.16
C ASN A 141 8.22 6.62 23.10
N SER A 142 7.56 5.59 22.55
CA SER A 142 7.01 4.45 23.31
C SER A 142 7.82 3.16 23.16
N TYR A 143 8.77 3.12 22.23
CA TYR A 143 9.68 2.01 21.97
C TYR A 143 10.96 2.54 21.32
N PRO A 144 12.05 1.75 21.29
CA PRO A 144 13.26 2.18 20.61
C PRO A 144 13.03 2.28 19.10
N GLY A 145 13.16 3.48 18.54
CA GLY A 145 12.89 3.77 17.12
C GLY A 145 13.95 3.26 16.14
N PHE A 146 14.76 2.26 16.48
CA PHE A 146 15.73 1.65 15.56
C PHE A 146 15.20 0.28 15.13
N ILE A 147 14.67 0.20 13.91
CA ILE A 147 13.93 -0.97 13.45
C ILE A 147 14.65 -1.58 12.25
N VAL A 148 14.94 -2.88 12.35
CA VAL A 148 15.34 -3.71 11.22
C VAL A 148 14.12 -4.53 10.79
N THR A 149 13.70 -4.36 9.54
CA THR A 149 12.46 -4.96 9.06
C THR A 149 12.73 -6.31 8.39
N GLY A 150 11.65 -7.04 8.12
CA GLY A 150 11.70 -8.22 7.25
C GLY A 150 11.49 -7.90 5.77
N ASP A 151 11.56 -6.63 5.39
CA ASP A 151 11.26 -6.17 4.03
C ASP A 151 12.56 -5.90 3.27
N LYS A 152 12.51 -6.11 1.96
CA LYS A 152 13.59 -5.85 1.02
C LYS A 152 13.20 -4.67 0.13
N VAL A 153 14.08 -3.69 0.03
CA VAL A 153 13.85 -2.43 -0.70
C VAL A 153 15.09 -1.98 -1.43
N ARG A 154 14.90 -1.08 -2.40
CA ARG A 154 15.94 -0.24 -2.99
C ARG A 154 15.60 1.22 -2.74
N LEU A 155 16.54 1.97 -2.16
CA LEU A 155 16.35 3.40 -1.87
C LEU A 155 17.04 4.28 -2.91
N LEU A 156 16.42 5.41 -3.22
CA LEU A 156 17.04 6.50 -3.99
C LEU A 156 16.99 7.80 -3.19
N GLU A 157 18.02 8.63 -3.29
CA GLU A 157 18.10 9.95 -2.63
C GLU A 157 16.98 10.90 -3.06
N ARG A 158 16.48 10.71 -4.29
CA ARG A 158 15.42 11.52 -4.88
C ARG A 158 14.65 10.70 -5.90
N CYS A 159 13.37 11.00 -6.05
CA CYS A 159 12.59 10.48 -7.17
C CYS A 159 13.12 11.03 -8.51
N PRO A 160 13.41 10.17 -9.50
CA PRO A 160 13.91 10.63 -10.81
C PRO A 160 12.81 11.28 -11.68
N GLU A 161 11.53 11.07 -11.36
CA GLU A 161 10.42 11.45 -12.23
C GLU A 161 9.62 12.66 -11.72
N CYS A 162 9.30 12.71 -10.42
CA CYS A 162 8.32 13.69 -9.91
C CYS A 162 8.95 15.02 -9.45
N GLY A 163 10.28 15.10 -9.38
CA GLY A 163 11.01 16.29 -8.94
C GLY A 163 10.89 16.66 -7.45
N ARG A 164 10.05 15.96 -6.67
CA ARG A 164 9.96 16.17 -5.22
C ARG A 164 11.28 15.78 -4.54
N GLU A 165 11.62 16.49 -3.47
CA GLU A 165 12.79 16.17 -2.64
C GLU A 165 12.49 15.02 -1.68
N GLY A 166 13.54 14.43 -1.13
CA GLY A 166 13.46 13.37 -0.13
C GLY A 166 13.62 11.97 -0.71
N ILE A 167 13.96 11.06 0.19
CA ILE A 167 14.30 9.67 -0.11
C ILE A 167 13.04 8.93 -0.55
N VAL A 168 13.20 8.09 -1.58
CA VAL A 168 12.12 7.25 -2.09
C VAL A 168 12.50 5.78 -2.08
N VAL A 169 11.50 4.93 -1.92
CA VAL A 169 11.59 3.51 -2.25
C VAL A 169 11.22 3.33 -3.73
N GLU A 170 12.10 2.65 -4.44
CA GLU A 170 11.93 2.32 -5.85
C GLU A 170 11.45 0.86 -6.00
N GLY A 171 10.49 0.65 -6.91
CA GLY A 171 10.03 -0.67 -7.28
C GLY A 171 9.14 -1.35 -6.22
N GLU A 172 9.05 -2.68 -6.31
CA GLU A 172 8.26 -3.47 -5.38
C GLU A 172 9.00 -3.70 -4.06
N ILE A 173 8.24 -3.57 -2.96
CA ILE A 173 8.70 -3.97 -1.64
C ILE A 173 8.34 -5.45 -1.45
N SER A 174 9.36 -6.26 -1.21
CA SER A 174 9.20 -7.71 -1.02
C SER A 174 9.65 -8.13 0.38
N ARG A 175 9.41 -9.39 0.75
CA ARG A 175 9.82 -9.94 2.05
C ARG A 175 11.16 -10.65 1.92
N MET A 176 12.05 -10.44 2.89
CA MET A 176 13.26 -11.23 3.04
C MET A 176 12.90 -12.70 3.28
N VAL A 177 13.65 -13.61 2.65
CA VAL A 177 13.44 -15.06 2.81
C VAL A 177 13.68 -15.45 4.28
N GLY A 178 12.71 -16.14 4.89
CA GLY A 178 12.81 -16.61 6.28
C GLY A 178 12.48 -15.56 7.36
N ALA A 179 12.14 -14.32 6.99
CA ALA A 179 11.72 -13.31 7.97
C ALA A 179 10.31 -13.59 8.51
N GLU A 180 10.17 -13.70 9.83
CA GLU A 180 8.87 -13.87 10.48
C GLU A 180 7.90 -12.75 10.10
N ALA A 181 6.68 -13.14 9.76
CA ALA A 181 5.61 -12.23 9.40
C ALA A 181 5.08 -11.55 10.67
N LYS A 182 5.29 -10.23 10.84
CA LYS A 182 4.83 -9.44 12.00
C LYS A 182 3.77 -8.41 11.60
N GLY A 183 2.98 -7.92 12.57
CA GLY A 183 2.01 -6.84 12.39
C GLY A 183 0.55 -7.29 12.21
N CYS A 184 -0.40 -6.36 12.38
CA CYS A 184 -1.85 -6.62 12.40
C CYS A 184 -2.36 -7.32 11.14
N GLY A 185 -1.77 -7.03 9.98
CA GLY A 185 -2.11 -7.67 8.72
C GLY A 185 -1.73 -9.16 8.65
N ASN A 186 -0.73 -9.59 9.42
CA ASN A 186 -0.35 -11.00 9.52
C ASN A 186 -1.17 -11.75 10.57
N LEU A 187 -1.50 -11.11 11.70
CA LEU A 187 -2.48 -11.65 12.65
C LEU A 187 -3.82 -11.93 11.95
N MET A 188 -4.25 -11.03 11.08
CA MET A 188 -5.46 -11.20 10.28
C MET A 188 -5.33 -12.38 9.30
N ARG A 189 -4.16 -12.58 8.69
CA ARG A 189 -3.83 -13.76 7.88
C ARG A 189 -3.93 -15.05 8.69
N ASP A 190 -3.39 -15.10 9.90
CA ASP A 190 -3.41 -16.31 10.73
C ASP A 190 -4.84 -16.67 11.12
N LEU A 191 -5.64 -15.68 11.53
CA LEU A 191 -7.07 -15.85 11.82
C LEU A 191 -7.85 -16.33 10.59
N MET A 192 -7.57 -15.78 9.40
CA MET A 192 -8.21 -16.24 8.14
C MET A 192 -7.84 -17.68 7.78
N VAL A 193 -6.59 -18.08 7.99
CA VAL A 193 -6.13 -19.45 7.74
C VAL A 193 -6.79 -20.43 8.72
N GLU A 194 -6.98 -20.03 9.98
CA GLU A 194 -7.71 -20.83 10.98
C GLU A 194 -9.19 -21.00 10.61
N GLU A 195 -9.87 -19.97 10.11
CA GLU A 195 -11.28 -20.07 9.67
C GLU A 195 -11.49 -20.91 8.39
N MET A 196 -10.44 -21.10 7.59
CA MET A 196 -10.48 -21.92 6.36
C MET A 196 -10.20 -23.40 6.60
N ARG A 197 -9.82 -23.80 7.83
CA ARG A 197 -9.61 -25.20 8.25
C ARG A 197 -10.87 -25.79 8.86
#